data_AF-A0A094AMZ7-F1
#
_entry.id   AF-A0A094AMZ7-F1
#
_cell.length_a   1.000
_cell.length_b   1.000
_cell.length_c   1.000
_cell.angle_alpha   90.00
_cell.angle_beta   90.00
_cell.angle_gamma   90.00
#
_symmetry.space_group_name_H-M   'P 1'
#
loop_
_entity.id
_entity.type
_entity.pdbx_description
1 polymer ?
#
loop_
_entity_poly.entity_id
_entity_poly.type
_entity_poly.pdbx_seq_one_letter_code
_entity_poly.pdbx_strand_id
1 'polypeptide(L)'
;MSPHLSSTASSPDGKISKFGDQTTNADAQLSIYNAVSRFMPMGNEDEAFWWRLVGRHVATMMHEADYSVERQVQLLLFHRYRIIPSLGRRPISSTPWFKSRVAPGAGDGTPIGYSWKWSVGGGKPTIRHYMEPLGPLTGTPADPLNEVAPKQFLMQLAADFTNTDLSAFWKYAEHLRPFASDAQTRQKYIASAVLLGLEMNGESDRIDVMAGLIVKVPDQVHKLLPTIIPAALRDVYGENVCLDSLHAAREFIDNDSHLSVNGTMAVDCISKEKSRFKFYTMNTGTSFDHIASTMTLGGLKAVPQATLDRLRELWYGLKELPLDFPTSSEVPTTDNAPNMNSGGAQPGNASGLSFYFDLQPKFSLPDVKMQVDLSKHAANDWAAAMVIVDFLRRHGHDHYAQSYLNVLQSMVPVEELKSMRGILAYFSFSIKDNDIEIKSYFNPQAYRRFNSYKFSRSDSFSTWSRRSRFE
;
A
#
# COMPACT_ATOMS: atom_id res chain seq x y z
N MET A 1 -59.59 3.65 -30.22
CA MET A 1 -60.20 4.29 -29.03
C MET A 1 -59.76 3.50 -27.81
N SER A 2 -58.73 4.02 -27.14
CA SER A 2 -58.11 3.43 -25.96
C SER A 2 -58.66 4.13 -24.71
N PRO A 3 -58.84 3.43 -23.57
CA PRO A 3 -58.89 4.09 -22.29
C PRO A 3 -57.54 3.99 -21.57
N HIS A 4 -57.10 5.14 -21.09
CA HIS A 4 -55.85 5.40 -20.39
C HIS A 4 -55.79 4.70 -19.02
N LEU A 5 -54.70 3.96 -18.78
CA LEU A 5 -54.22 3.61 -17.45
C LEU A 5 -53.08 4.56 -17.10
N SER A 6 -53.29 5.43 -16.11
CA SER A 6 -52.27 6.30 -15.55
C SER A 6 -51.36 5.51 -14.61
N SER A 7 -50.09 5.29 -15.00
CA SER A 7 -49.05 4.90 -14.05
C SER A 7 -48.39 6.16 -13.48
N THR A 8 -48.55 6.36 -12.18
CA THR A 8 -47.76 7.34 -11.42
C THR A 8 -46.39 6.73 -11.18
N ALA A 9 -45.41 7.10 -12.02
CA ALA A 9 -44.01 6.85 -11.77
C ALA A 9 -43.53 7.75 -10.62
N SER A 10 -43.24 7.15 -9.47
CA SER A 10 -42.50 7.79 -8.39
C SER A 10 -41.04 7.94 -8.79
N SER A 11 -40.61 9.17 -9.04
CA SER A 11 -39.21 9.54 -9.25
C SER A 11 -38.39 9.24 -7.98
N PRO A 12 -37.25 8.52 -8.04
CA PRO A 12 -36.36 8.40 -6.89
C PRO A 12 -35.40 9.59 -6.88
N ASP A 13 -35.87 10.75 -6.41
CA ASP A 13 -34.98 11.83 -5.96
C ASP A 13 -34.37 11.43 -4.61
N GLY A 14 -33.41 10.51 -4.67
CA GLY A 14 -32.51 10.23 -3.57
C GLY A 14 -31.65 11.46 -3.32
N LYS A 15 -31.93 12.19 -2.23
CA LYS A 15 -31.11 13.29 -1.74
C LYS A 15 -29.65 12.82 -1.61
N ILE A 16 -28.81 13.20 -2.55
CA ILE A 16 -27.35 13.11 -2.43
C ILE A 16 -26.99 14.00 -1.24
N SER A 17 -26.62 13.39 -0.11
CA SER A 17 -26.03 14.13 1.00
C SER A 17 -24.74 14.74 0.48
N LYS A 18 -24.71 16.06 0.30
CA LYS A 18 -23.45 16.77 0.05
C LYS A 18 -22.53 16.44 1.23
N PHE A 19 -21.38 15.83 0.94
CA PHE A 19 -20.26 15.82 1.87
C PHE A 19 -19.88 17.29 2.11
N GLY A 20 -20.48 17.87 3.14
CA GLY A 20 -20.19 19.20 3.61
C GLY A 20 -18.81 19.22 4.24
N ASP A 21 -18.25 20.42 4.28
CA ASP A 21 -16.98 20.82 4.87
C ASP A 21 -16.98 20.62 6.40
N GLN A 22 -17.26 19.41 6.87
CA GLN A 22 -17.17 19.06 8.29
C GLN A 22 -15.70 19.05 8.67
N THR A 23 -15.29 20.07 9.41
CA THR A 23 -13.96 20.17 9.99
C THR A 23 -13.71 18.92 10.83
N THR A 24 -12.65 18.17 10.51
CA THR A 24 -12.28 16.98 11.27
C THR A 24 -12.11 17.33 12.75
N ASN A 25 -12.71 16.55 13.65
CA ASN A 25 -12.53 16.75 15.09
C ASN A 25 -11.18 16.15 15.52
N ALA A 26 -10.11 16.89 15.24
CA ALA A 26 -8.73 16.47 15.53
C ALA A 26 -8.53 16.14 17.02
N ASP A 27 -9.24 16.82 17.93
CA ASP A 27 -9.15 16.56 19.37
C ASP A 27 -9.68 15.17 19.73
N ALA A 28 -10.80 14.76 19.14
CA ALA A 28 -11.35 13.41 19.32
C ALA A 28 -10.41 12.35 18.72
N GLN A 29 -9.99 12.55 17.46
CA GLN A 29 -9.12 11.63 16.71
C GLN A 29 -7.78 11.38 17.41
N LEU A 30 -7.23 12.41 18.08
CA LEU A 30 -5.91 12.35 18.70
C LEU A 30 -5.96 12.23 20.23
N SER A 31 -7.15 12.08 20.82
CA SER A 31 -7.33 12.01 22.28
C SER A 31 -6.43 10.96 22.94
N ILE A 32 -6.44 9.72 22.43
CA ILE A 32 -5.63 8.61 22.95
C ILE A 32 -4.14 8.84 22.66
N TYR A 33 -3.78 9.30 21.46
CA TYR A 33 -2.40 9.66 21.12
C TYR A 33 -1.84 10.72 22.07
N ASN A 34 -2.60 11.76 22.37
CA ASN A 34 -2.21 12.84 23.28
C ASN A 34 -2.06 12.32 24.72
N ALA A 35 -2.99 11.47 25.17
CA ALA A 35 -2.92 10.85 26.49
C ALA A 35 -1.67 9.97 26.66
N VAL A 36 -1.38 9.11 25.68
CA VAL A 36 -0.18 8.26 25.67
C VAL A 36 1.10 9.11 25.57
N SER A 37 1.10 10.11 24.69
CA SER A 37 2.27 10.99 24.48
C SER A 37 2.63 11.84 25.70
N ARG A 38 1.67 12.14 26.58
CA ARG A 38 1.88 13.00 27.75
C ARG A 38 2.97 12.50 28.70
N PHE A 39 3.11 11.18 28.84
CA PHE A 39 4.03 10.56 29.80
C PHE A 39 5.10 9.69 29.12
N MET A 40 5.03 9.56 27.80
CA MET A 40 5.93 8.74 27.03
C MET A 40 7.20 9.52 26.65
N PRO A 41 8.40 8.92 26.80
CA PRO A 41 9.63 9.57 26.37
C PRO A 41 9.62 9.77 24.85
N MET A 42 9.91 10.98 24.38
CA MET A 42 9.91 11.32 22.95
C MET A 42 11.12 10.78 22.18
N GLY A 43 12.15 10.30 22.88
CA GLY A 43 13.37 9.79 22.26
C GLY A 43 14.29 10.90 21.76
N ASN A 44 15.12 10.59 20.77
CA ASN A 44 15.95 11.59 20.08
C ASN A 44 15.12 12.47 19.12
N GLU A 45 15.75 13.44 18.45
CA GLU A 45 15.04 14.34 17.54
C GLU A 45 14.39 13.63 16.33
N ASP A 46 15.01 12.55 15.86
CA ASP A 46 14.51 11.77 14.73
C ASP A 46 13.24 11.02 15.13
N GLU A 47 13.28 10.30 16.24
CA GLU A 47 12.12 9.61 16.83
C GLU A 47 10.99 10.60 17.13
N ALA A 48 11.32 11.75 17.72
CA ALA A 48 10.33 12.76 18.07
C ALA A 48 9.65 13.37 16.83
N PHE A 49 10.39 13.52 15.71
CA PHE A 49 9.82 13.95 14.44
C PHE A 49 8.86 12.89 13.90
N TRP A 50 9.31 11.63 13.81
CA TRP A 50 8.50 10.55 13.26
C TRP A 50 7.26 10.28 14.11
N TRP A 51 7.35 10.38 15.44
CA TRP A 51 6.20 10.23 16.33
C TRP A 51 5.14 11.30 16.06
N ARG A 52 5.56 12.56 15.93
CA ARG A 52 4.64 13.67 15.62
C ARG A 52 4.00 13.56 14.24
N LEU A 53 4.66 12.95 13.26
CA LEU A 53 4.10 12.78 11.92
C LEU A 53 3.30 11.48 11.82
N VAL A 54 4.01 10.35 11.85
CA VAL A 54 3.47 9.02 11.58
C VAL A 54 2.61 8.54 12.75
N GLY A 55 2.99 8.84 14.00
CA GLY A 55 2.18 8.46 15.17
C GLY A 55 0.80 9.10 15.17
N ARG A 56 0.69 10.37 14.76
CA ARG A 56 -0.61 11.06 14.60
C ARG A 56 -1.46 10.45 13.48
N HIS A 57 -0.85 10.17 12.32
CA HIS A 57 -1.57 9.52 11.21
C HIS A 57 -2.17 8.18 11.63
N VAL A 58 -1.37 7.33 12.28
CA VAL A 58 -1.81 6.00 12.71
C VAL A 58 -2.88 6.10 13.80
N ALA A 59 -2.76 7.04 14.73
CA ALA A 59 -3.79 7.31 15.73
C ALA A 59 -5.14 7.66 15.08
N THR A 60 -5.15 8.62 14.14
CA THR A 60 -6.37 8.98 13.41
C THR A 60 -6.93 7.79 12.63
N MET A 61 -6.09 7.03 11.92
CA MET A 61 -6.55 5.85 11.18
C MET A 61 -7.22 4.81 12.07
N MET A 62 -6.66 4.53 13.26
CA MET A 62 -7.26 3.57 14.17
C MET A 62 -8.55 4.09 14.83
N HIS A 63 -8.60 5.39 15.13
CA HIS A 63 -9.82 6.05 15.61
C HIS A 63 -10.95 5.93 14.59
N GLU A 64 -10.68 6.34 13.34
CA GLU A 64 -11.65 6.33 12.24
C GLU A 64 -12.05 4.91 11.80
N ALA A 65 -11.21 3.91 12.08
CA ALA A 65 -11.52 2.49 11.84
C ALA A 65 -12.23 1.81 13.03
N ASP A 66 -12.66 2.56 14.04
CA ASP A 66 -13.33 2.09 15.25
C ASP A 66 -12.54 1.02 16.03
N TYR A 67 -11.22 1.18 16.13
CA TYR A 67 -10.41 0.30 16.98
C TYR A 67 -10.73 0.61 18.46
N SER A 68 -10.79 -0.42 19.31
CA SER A 68 -11.04 -0.18 20.74
C SER A 68 -9.94 0.67 21.37
N VAL A 69 -10.27 1.36 22.47
CA VAL A 69 -9.30 2.21 23.20
C VAL A 69 -8.07 1.40 23.59
N GLU A 70 -8.28 0.18 24.10
CA GLU A 70 -7.22 -0.74 24.52
C GLU A 70 -6.31 -1.10 23.34
N ARG A 71 -6.91 -1.41 22.18
CA ARG A 71 -6.15 -1.77 20.99
C ARG A 71 -5.37 -0.57 20.44
N GLN A 72 -5.96 0.62 20.46
CA GLN A 72 -5.26 1.85 20.08
C GLN A 72 -4.05 2.11 20.98
N VAL A 73 -4.19 1.96 22.29
CA VAL A 73 -3.07 2.09 23.24
C VAL A 73 -1.98 1.07 22.92
N GLN A 74 -2.32 -0.21 22.80
CA GLN A 74 -1.34 -1.27 22.49
C GLN A 74 -0.56 -0.98 21.20
N LEU A 75 -1.27 -0.62 20.13
CA LEU A 75 -0.65 -0.35 18.83
C LEU A 75 0.14 0.96 18.83
N LEU A 76 -0.27 1.98 19.57
CA LEU A 76 0.52 3.20 19.75
C LEU A 76 1.83 2.94 20.52
N LEU A 77 1.80 2.10 21.56
CA LEU A 77 3.00 1.66 22.25
C LEU A 77 3.93 0.86 21.32
N PHE A 78 3.38 -0.13 20.60
CA PHE A 78 4.14 -0.88 19.60
C PHE A 78 4.75 0.05 18.55
N HIS A 79 3.97 1.00 18.03
CA HIS A 79 4.43 1.97 17.06
C HIS A 79 5.57 2.82 17.63
N ARG A 80 5.41 3.37 18.85
CA ARG A 80 6.46 4.17 19.51
C ARG A 80 7.76 3.40 19.69
N TYR A 81 7.69 2.16 20.19
CA TYR A 81 8.88 1.45 20.68
C TYR A 81 9.53 0.54 19.63
N ARG A 82 8.79 0.15 18.59
CA ARG A 82 9.30 -0.70 17.50
C ARG A 82 9.37 0.05 16.17
N ILE A 83 8.26 0.63 15.73
CA ILE A 83 8.18 1.25 14.40
C ILE A 83 9.03 2.52 14.34
N ILE A 84 8.80 3.48 15.24
CA ILE A 84 9.44 4.80 15.19
C ILE A 84 10.98 4.73 15.16
N PRO A 85 11.67 3.95 16.02
CA PRO A 85 13.13 3.86 15.98
C PRO A 85 13.67 3.25 14.67
N SER A 86 12.86 2.46 13.97
CA SER A 86 13.24 1.83 12.70
C SER A 86 13.04 2.72 11.47
N LEU A 87 12.46 3.92 11.60
CA LEU A 87 12.26 4.83 10.45
C LEU A 87 13.52 5.63 10.09
N GLY A 88 14.59 5.48 10.87
CA GLY A 88 15.86 6.17 10.64
C GLY A 88 15.78 7.68 10.82
N ARG A 89 16.70 8.39 10.17
CA ARG A 89 16.89 9.84 10.35
C ARG A 89 15.71 10.64 9.81
N ARG A 90 15.33 11.72 10.50
CA ARG A 90 14.31 12.65 10.01
C ARG A 90 14.80 13.37 8.74
N PRO A 91 13.88 13.86 7.89
CA PRO A 91 14.22 14.77 6.80
C PRO A 91 14.97 16.01 7.31
N ILE A 92 16.13 16.30 6.70
CA ILE A 92 16.90 17.53 6.87
C ILE A 92 16.98 18.36 5.57
N SER A 93 16.47 17.80 4.48
CA SER A 93 16.23 18.44 3.19
C SER A 93 15.01 17.78 2.54
N SER A 94 14.55 18.31 1.41
CA SER A 94 13.51 17.69 0.59
C SER A 94 13.99 16.44 -0.17
N THR A 95 15.29 16.14 -0.11
CA THR A 95 15.88 14.98 -0.76
C THR A 95 16.25 13.94 0.30
N PRO A 96 15.72 12.71 0.22
CA PRO A 96 16.08 11.66 1.17
C PRO A 96 17.55 11.30 1.06
N TRP A 97 18.20 11.10 2.22
CA TRP A 97 19.58 10.61 2.29
C TRP A 97 19.68 9.16 1.79
N PHE A 98 18.64 8.37 2.03
CA PHE A 98 18.40 7.05 1.47
C PHE A 98 16.96 7.02 0.94
N LYS A 99 16.79 6.81 -0.37
CA LYS A 99 15.48 6.80 -1.01
C LYS A 99 14.83 5.43 -0.82
N SER A 100 13.95 5.33 0.17
CA SER A 100 13.16 4.12 0.40
C SER A 100 12.35 3.72 -0.83
N ARG A 101 12.13 2.41 -1.01
CA ARG A 101 11.25 1.86 -2.06
C ARG A 101 9.80 1.68 -1.63
N VAL A 102 9.42 2.15 -0.45
CA VAL A 102 8.00 2.23 -0.08
C VAL A 102 7.26 3.10 -1.09
N ALA A 103 6.13 2.58 -1.56
CA ALA A 103 5.32 3.15 -2.64
C ALA A 103 6.13 3.52 -3.90
N PRO A 104 6.71 2.55 -4.64
CA PRO A 104 7.52 2.85 -5.81
C PRO A 104 6.71 3.53 -6.93
N GLY A 105 7.03 4.78 -7.26
CA GLY A 105 6.32 5.60 -8.26
C GLY A 105 5.61 6.79 -7.62
N ALA A 106 4.81 6.55 -6.58
CA ALA A 106 4.06 7.58 -5.85
C ALA A 106 4.78 8.11 -4.58
N GLY A 107 5.76 7.36 -4.06
CA GLY A 107 6.48 7.65 -2.83
C GLY A 107 7.59 8.68 -3.00
N ASP A 108 7.83 9.46 -1.95
CA ASP A 108 8.84 10.53 -1.89
C ASP A 108 10.16 10.11 -1.22
N GLY A 109 10.31 8.81 -0.92
CA GLY A 109 11.42 8.25 -0.15
C GLY A 109 11.15 8.11 1.35
N THR A 110 9.95 8.48 1.82
CA THR A 110 9.50 8.17 3.19
C THR A 110 9.51 6.65 3.42
N PRO A 111 10.14 6.13 4.49
CA PRO A 111 10.31 4.69 4.72
C PRO A 111 9.07 4.00 5.30
N ILE A 112 7.89 4.63 5.22
CA ILE A 112 6.62 4.05 5.68
C ILE A 112 5.45 4.65 4.92
N GLY A 113 4.50 3.79 4.59
CA GLY A 113 3.17 4.10 4.09
C GLY A 113 2.15 3.24 4.82
N TYR A 114 0.87 3.55 4.60
CA TYR A 114 -0.24 2.85 5.24
C TYR A 114 -1.18 2.26 4.22
N SER A 115 -2.02 1.33 4.65
CA SER A 115 -3.20 0.96 3.87
C SER A 115 -4.43 0.80 4.75
N TRP A 116 -5.57 1.16 4.18
CA TRP A 116 -6.91 0.91 4.69
C TRP A 116 -7.53 -0.20 3.87
N LYS A 117 -7.61 -1.40 4.44
CA LYS A 117 -8.32 -2.53 3.83
C LYS A 117 -9.79 -2.41 4.18
N TRP A 118 -10.61 -2.24 3.15
CA TRP A 118 -12.06 -2.26 3.29
C TRP A 118 -12.54 -3.69 3.54
N SER A 119 -13.48 -3.86 4.46
CA SER A 119 -14.06 -5.17 4.75
C SER A 119 -15.30 -5.41 3.90
N VAL A 120 -15.38 -6.58 3.29
CA VAL A 120 -16.56 -7.05 2.59
C VAL A 120 -17.70 -7.20 3.60
N GLY A 121 -18.91 -6.77 3.26
CA GLY A 121 -20.08 -6.90 4.14
C GLY A 121 -20.11 -5.93 5.34
N GLY A 122 -19.33 -4.84 5.31
CA GLY A 122 -19.45 -3.75 6.29
C GLY A 122 -18.69 -3.94 7.60
N GLY A 123 -17.77 -4.90 7.69
CA GLY A 123 -16.88 -5.06 8.84
C GLY A 123 -15.92 -3.88 9.04
N LYS A 124 -15.22 -3.85 10.19
CA LYS A 124 -14.23 -2.81 10.48
C LYS A 124 -13.08 -2.83 9.47
N PRO A 125 -12.55 -1.67 9.06
CA PRO A 125 -11.37 -1.60 8.21
C PRO A 125 -10.16 -2.18 8.92
N THR A 126 -9.23 -2.76 8.17
CA THR A 126 -7.94 -3.19 8.74
C THR A 126 -6.82 -2.27 8.29
N ILE A 127 -6.07 -1.73 9.24
CA ILE A 127 -4.90 -0.90 8.99
C ILE A 127 -3.65 -1.76 8.83
N ARG A 128 -2.85 -1.45 7.81
CA ARG A 128 -1.55 -2.09 7.58
C ARG A 128 -0.47 -1.05 7.35
N HIS A 129 0.73 -1.31 7.85
CA HIS A 129 1.93 -0.56 7.48
C HIS A 129 2.64 -1.26 6.34
N TYR A 130 3.14 -0.48 5.39
CA TYR A 130 4.11 -0.93 4.41
C TYR A 130 5.36 -0.07 4.59
N MET A 131 6.44 -0.66 5.07
CA MET A 131 7.58 0.08 5.59
C MET A 131 8.91 -0.53 5.19
N GLU A 132 9.96 0.28 5.31
CA GLU A 132 11.34 -0.13 5.17
C GLU A 132 12.10 0.25 6.44
N PRO A 133 12.36 -0.70 7.34
CA PRO A 133 13.24 -0.43 8.47
C PRO A 133 14.62 0.04 7.97
N LEU A 134 15.07 1.17 8.50
CA LEU A 134 16.39 1.76 8.25
C LEU A 134 17.20 1.70 9.53
N GLY A 135 18.52 1.54 9.39
CA GLY A 135 19.46 1.48 10.51
C GLY A 135 20.76 2.23 10.20
N PRO A 136 21.73 2.18 11.13
CA PRO A 136 22.98 2.93 11.00
C PRO A 136 23.84 2.55 9.78
N LEU A 137 23.69 1.33 9.25
CA LEU A 137 24.45 0.83 8.11
C LEU A 137 23.78 1.07 6.76
N THR A 138 22.48 1.38 6.76
CA THR A 138 21.68 1.57 5.55
C THR A 138 22.36 2.54 4.58
N GLY A 139 22.54 2.13 3.33
CA GLY A 139 23.13 2.97 2.28
C GLY A 139 24.64 3.21 2.39
N THR A 140 25.29 2.70 3.44
CA THR A 140 26.76 2.70 3.54
C THR A 140 27.37 1.57 2.71
N PRO A 141 28.69 1.55 2.45
CA PRO A 141 29.33 0.40 1.81
C PRO A 141 29.16 -0.93 2.55
N ALA A 142 28.86 -0.91 3.86
CA ALA A 142 28.62 -2.11 4.64
C ALA A 142 27.20 -2.69 4.44
N ASP A 143 26.23 -1.86 4.05
CA ASP A 143 24.87 -2.30 3.71
C ASP A 143 24.22 -1.41 2.63
N PRO A 144 24.73 -1.49 1.38
CA PRO A 144 24.29 -0.60 0.30
C PRO A 144 22.85 -0.87 -0.16
N LEU A 145 22.32 -2.07 0.12
CA LEU A 145 20.98 -2.51 -0.29
C LEU A 145 19.96 -2.50 0.87
N ASN A 146 20.37 -2.05 2.05
CA ASN A 146 19.55 -2.08 3.26
C ASN A 146 19.01 -3.49 3.58
N GLU A 147 19.86 -4.51 3.53
CA GLU A 147 19.49 -5.88 3.90
C GLU A 147 19.46 -6.08 5.41
N VAL A 148 20.31 -5.37 6.18
CA VAL A 148 20.56 -5.67 7.59
C VAL A 148 19.42 -5.20 8.48
N ALA A 149 19.00 -3.93 8.36
CA ALA A 149 18.01 -3.35 9.26
C ALA A 149 16.62 -4.02 9.16
N PRO A 150 16.06 -4.29 7.95
CA PRO A 150 14.79 -5.01 7.85
C PRO A 150 14.84 -6.45 8.38
N LYS A 151 15.94 -7.18 8.14
CA LYS A 151 16.14 -8.54 8.65
C LYS A 151 16.26 -8.56 10.18
N GLN A 152 16.97 -7.61 10.76
CA GLN A 152 17.03 -7.43 12.21
C GLN A 152 15.65 -7.13 12.80
N PHE A 153 14.87 -6.26 12.15
CA PHE A 153 13.52 -5.94 12.61
C PHE A 153 12.57 -7.15 12.55
N LEU A 154 12.66 -7.99 11.50
CA LEU A 154 11.91 -9.24 11.43
C LEU A 154 12.22 -10.17 12.61
N MET A 155 13.50 -10.31 12.99
CA MET A 155 13.88 -11.11 14.17
C MET A 155 13.28 -10.56 15.47
N GLN A 156 13.20 -9.22 15.61
CA GLN A 156 12.54 -8.60 16.76
C GLN A 156 11.03 -8.89 16.77
N LEU A 157 10.36 -8.79 15.62
CA LEU A 157 8.94 -9.14 15.50
C LEU A 157 8.67 -10.61 15.84
N ALA A 158 9.53 -11.54 15.42
CA ALA A 158 9.41 -12.95 15.77
C ALA A 158 9.60 -13.22 17.27
N ALA A 159 10.39 -12.39 17.96
CA ALA A 159 10.54 -12.46 19.41
C ALA A 159 9.33 -11.86 20.15
N ASP A 160 8.72 -10.81 19.60
CA ASP A 160 7.56 -10.12 20.18
C ASP A 160 6.23 -10.85 19.93
N PHE A 161 6.10 -11.55 18.79
CA PHE A 161 4.83 -12.12 18.33
C PHE A 161 4.94 -13.60 18.01
N THR A 162 4.26 -14.43 18.80
CA THR A 162 4.24 -15.90 18.66
C THR A 162 3.65 -16.40 17.33
N ASN A 163 2.91 -15.55 16.61
CA ASN A 163 2.35 -15.88 15.31
C ASN A 163 3.29 -15.62 14.13
N THR A 164 4.47 -15.03 14.39
CA THR A 164 5.45 -14.69 13.36
C THR A 164 6.46 -15.82 13.24
N ASP A 165 6.48 -16.49 12.08
CA ASP A 165 7.44 -17.54 11.75
C ASP A 165 8.26 -17.11 10.51
N LEU A 166 9.58 -17.06 10.68
CA LEU A 166 10.51 -16.59 9.65
C LEU A 166 11.12 -17.74 8.82
N SER A 167 10.77 -19.00 9.11
CA SER A 167 11.40 -20.17 8.50
C SER A 167 11.28 -20.16 6.97
N ALA A 168 10.09 -19.89 6.44
CA ALA A 168 9.88 -19.77 5.00
C ALA A 168 10.61 -18.55 4.43
N PHE A 169 10.59 -17.41 5.13
CA PHE A 169 11.27 -16.19 4.70
C PHE A 169 12.77 -16.42 4.50
N TRP A 170 13.45 -17.09 5.44
CA TRP A 170 14.90 -17.29 5.34
C TRP A 170 15.30 -18.13 4.13
N LYS A 171 14.52 -19.17 3.83
CA LYS A 171 14.70 -19.99 2.63
C LYS A 171 14.49 -19.17 1.34
N TYR A 172 13.40 -18.43 1.26
CA TYR A 172 13.17 -17.54 0.11
C TYR A 172 14.26 -16.48 -0.04
N ALA A 173 14.72 -15.88 1.06
CA ALA A 173 15.72 -14.81 1.05
C ALA A 173 17.08 -15.29 0.53
N GLU A 174 17.42 -16.56 0.71
CA GLU A 174 18.64 -17.16 0.13
C GLU A 174 18.56 -17.22 -1.39
N HIS A 175 17.42 -17.64 -1.93
CA HIS A 175 17.20 -17.72 -3.38
C HIS A 175 16.97 -16.36 -4.05
N LEU A 176 16.38 -15.40 -3.34
CA LEU A 176 15.91 -14.11 -3.86
C LEU A 176 16.80 -12.95 -3.42
N ARG A 177 18.11 -13.19 -3.37
CA ARG A 177 19.09 -12.17 -3.03
C ARG A 177 19.58 -11.43 -4.28
N PRO A 178 19.44 -10.10 -4.35
CA PRO A 178 19.99 -9.32 -5.47
C PRO A 178 21.52 -9.43 -5.51
N PHE A 179 22.07 -9.81 -6.66
CA PHE A 179 23.50 -9.97 -6.89
C PHE A 179 23.87 -9.59 -8.32
N ALA A 180 24.94 -8.82 -8.48
CA ALA A 180 25.52 -8.48 -9.77
C ALA A 180 27.04 -8.59 -9.70
N SER A 181 27.64 -9.25 -10.70
CA SER A 181 29.08 -9.52 -10.76
C SER A 181 29.90 -8.28 -11.10
N ASP A 182 29.37 -7.35 -11.88
CA ASP A 182 30.05 -6.12 -12.27
C ASP A 182 29.60 -4.89 -11.46
N ALA A 183 30.49 -3.90 -11.36
CA ALA A 183 30.27 -2.70 -10.54
C ALA A 183 29.19 -1.77 -11.12
N GLN A 184 29.04 -1.72 -12.44
CA GLN A 184 28.09 -0.83 -13.12
C GLN A 184 26.65 -1.28 -12.85
N THR A 185 26.37 -2.58 -13.00
CA THR A 185 25.09 -3.19 -12.68
C THR A 185 24.77 -3.06 -11.21
N ARG A 186 25.75 -3.30 -10.30
CA ARG A 186 25.56 -3.02 -8.88
C ARG A 186 25.13 -1.57 -8.69
N GLN A 187 25.89 -0.60 -9.19
CA GLN A 187 25.55 0.83 -9.04
C GLN A 187 24.18 1.19 -9.60
N LYS A 188 23.79 0.62 -10.74
CA LYS A 188 22.51 0.88 -11.41
C LYS A 188 21.31 0.29 -10.67
N TYR A 189 21.49 -0.85 -10.01
CA TYR A 189 20.42 -1.57 -9.31
C TYR A 189 20.60 -1.57 -7.77
N ILE A 190 21.47 -0.70 -7.23
CA ILE A 190 21.55 -0.45 -5.79
C ILE A 190 20.21 0.08 -5.31
N ALA A 191 19.59 -0.67 -4.40
CA ALA A 191 18.30 -0.35 -3.85
C ALA A 191 17.95 -1.24 -2.67
N SER A 192 16.94 -0.81 -1.93
CA SER A 192 16.20 -1.60 -0.94
C SER A 192 15.97 -3.02 -1.42
N ALA A 193 16.48 -3.98 -0.66
CA ALA A 193 16.31 -5.41 -0.90
C ALA A 193 15.10 -5.99 -0.15
N VAL A 194 14.74 -5.42 1.00
CA VAL A 194 13.71 -5.96 1.89
C VAL A 194 12.77 -4.87 2.36
N LEU A 195 11.46 -5.11 2.23
CA LEU A 195 10.38 -4.23 2.71
C LEU A 195 9.43 -5.04 3.57
N LEU A 196 8.72 -4.43 4.51
CA LEU A 196 7.84 -5.14 5.44
C LEU A 196 6.40 -4.67 5.32
N GLY A 197 5.46 -5.62 5.40
CA GLY A 197 4.04 -5.37 5.58
C GLY A 197 3.61 -5.82 6.98
N LEU A 198 2.99 -4.93 7.76
CA LEU A 198 2.51 -5.25 9.11
C LEU A 198 1.01 -4.98 9.17
N GLU A 199 0.19 -6.01 9.17
CA GLU A 199 -1.26 -5.88 9.26
C GLU A 199 -1.72 -5.93 10.71
N MET A 200 -2.39 -4.87 11.16
CA MET A 200 -2.77 -4.66 12.53
C MET A 200 -4.29 -4.70 12.61
N ASN A 201 -4.87 -5.88 12.83
CA ASN A 201 -6.32 -6.02 12.97
C ASN A 201 -6.80 -5.36 14.29
N GLY A 202 -7.92 -4.63 14.22
CA GLY A 202 -8.53 -3.94 15.36
C GLY A 202 -9.23 -4.88 16.36
N GLU A 203 -9.49 -6.12 15.96
CA GLU A 203 -10.22 -7.14 16.72
C GLU A 203 -9.35 -8.34 17.12
N SER A 204 -8.04 -8.26 16.88
CA SER A 204 -7.06 -9.30 17.21
C SER A 204 -5.88 -8.65 17.92
N ASP A 205 -5.25 -9.35 18.85
CA ASP A 205 -4.01 -8.92 19.51
C ASP A 205 -2.77 -9.12 18.61
N ARG A 206 -2.89 -9.95 17.57
CA ARG A 206 -1.81 -10.32 16.64
C ARG A 206 -1.40 -9.17 15.72
N ILE A 207 -0.18 -9.27 15.22
CA ILE A 207 0.30 -8.50 14.07
C ILE A 207 0.70 -9.52 13.00
N ASP A 208 0.05 -9.50 11.85
CA ASP A 208 0.45 -10.34 10.74
C ASP A 208 1.63 -9.68 10.02
N VAL A 209 2.69 -10.44 9.77
CA VAL A 209 3.95 -9.95 9.21
C VAL A 209 4.15 -10.52 7.81
N MET A 210 4.51 -9.65 6.86
CA MET A 210 4.89 -10.00 5.50
C MET A 210 6.24 -9.38 5.18
N ALA A 211 7.08 -10.08 4.45
CA ALA A 211 8.38 -9.60 4.00
C ALA A 211 8.44 -9.58 2.46
N GLY A 212 8.66 -8.41 1.90
CA GLY A 212 8.97 -8.17 0.51
C GLY A 212 10.45 -8.44 0.23
N LEU A 213 10.75 -9.11 -0.89
CA LEU A 213 12.10 -9.41 -1.39
C LEU A 213 12.25 -8.80 -2.78
N ILE A 214 13.33 -8.04 -3.02
CA ILE A 214 13.50 -7.24 -4.23
C ILE A 214 14.76 -7.67 -4.98
N VAL A 215 14.56 -8.21 -6.18
CA VAL A 215 15.59 -8.64 -7.12
C VAL A 215 15.39 -7.93 -8.45
N LYS A 216 16.04 -6.76 -8.64
CA LYS A 216 15.89 -5.94 -9.86
C LYS A 216 16.98 -6.16 -10.90
N VAL A 217 17.94 -7.05 -10.64
CA VAL A 217 19.01 -7.36 -11.59
C VAL A 217 18.41 -8.11 -12.78
N PRO A 218 18.48 -7.58 -14.03
CA PRO A 218 17.79 -8.17 -15.18
C PRO A 218 18.14 -9.64 -15.42
N ASP A 219 19.40 -9.99 -15.21
CA ASP A 219 19.90 -11.35 -15.37
C ASP A 219 19.31 -12.36 -14.36
N GLN A 220 18.78 -11.85 -13.25
CA GLN A 220 18.07 -12.68 -12.28
C GLN A 220 16.57 -12.64 -12.52
N VAL A 221 16.02 -11.48 -12.90
CA VAL A 221 14.59 -11.31 -13.15
C VAL A 221 14.07 -12.32 -14.18
N HIS A 222 14.79 -12.51 -15.30
CA HIS A 222 14.39 -13.48 -16.33
C HIS A 222 14.45 -14.95 -15.86
N LYS A 223 15.16 -15.22 -14.76
CA LYS A 223 15.30 -16.56 -14.16
C LYS A 223 14.28 -16.82 -13.06
N LEU A 224 13.51 -15.82 -12.63
CA LEU A 224 12.59 -15.94 -11.49
C LEU A 224 11.56 -17.05 -11.69
N LEU A 225 10.71 -16.96 -12.72
CA LEU A 225 9.69 -17.98 -12.98
C LEU A 225 10.26 -19.33 -13.43
N PRO A 226 11.25 -19.42 -14.34
CA PRO A 226 11.69 -20.72 -14.85
C PRO A 226 12.56 -21.50 -13.88
N THR A 227 13.32 -20.86 -12.98
CA THR A 227 14.32 -21.57 -12.16
C THR A 227 14.33 -21.17 -10.68
N ILE A 228 14.39 -19.88 -10.35
CA ILE A 228 14.64 -19.44 -8.96
C ILE A 228 13.42 -19.70 -8.06
N ILE A 229 12.21 -19.31 -8.47
CA ILE A 229 10.98 -19.53 -7.69
C ILE A 229 10.65 -21.03 -7.54
N PRO A 230 10.73 -21.87 -8.59
CA PRO A 230 10.60 -23.33 -8.42
C PRO A 230 11.57 -23.91 -7.39
N ALA A 231 12.85 -23.52 -7.43
CA ALA A 231 13.85 -23.99 -6.48
C ALA A 231 13.53 -23.55 -5.04
N ALA A 232 13.15 -22.29 -4.86
CA ALA A 232 12.79 -21.77 -3.54
C ALA A 232 11.53 -22.46 -2.96
N LEU A 233 10.53 -22.75 -3.80
CA LEU A 233 9.35 -23.52 -3.39
C LEU A 233 9.73 -24.94 -2.94
N ARG A 234 10.61 -25.62 -3.67
CA ARG A 234 11.10 -26.96 -3.29
C ARG A 234 11.87 -26.93 -1.98
N ASP A 235 12.70 -25.93 -1.74
CA ASP A 235 13.39 -25.81 -0.46
C ASP A 235 12.39 -25.58 0.70
N VAL A 236 11.41 -24.69 0.53
CA VAL A 236 10.42 -24.40 1.59
C VAL A 236 9.50 -25.59 1.88
N TYR A 237 8.96 -26.24 0.84
CA TYR A 237 7.87 -27.20 0.95
C TYR A 237 8.29 -28.66 0.73
N GLY A 238 9.50 -28.90 0.22
CA GLY A 238 10.02 -30.22 -0.17
C GLY A 238 10.04 -30.43 -1.69
N GLU A 239 10.87 -31.35 -2.16
CA GLU A 239 11.09 -31.65 -3.60
C GLU A 239 9.80 -31.97 -4.37
N ASN A 240 8.82 -32.58 -3.70
CA ASN A 240 7.55 -33.01 -4.29
C ASN A 240 6.44 -31.94 -4.22
N VAL A 241 6.78 -30.68 -3.93
CA VAL A 241 5.80 -29.58 -3.89
C VAL A 241 5.07 -29.45 -5.24
N CYS A 242 3.75 -29.27 -5.20
CA CYS A 242 2.97 -28.98 -6.39
C CYS A 242 3.33 -27.58 -6.93
N LEU A 243 3.65 -27.50 -8.22
CA LEU A 243 4.00 -26.25 -8.91
C LEU A 243 2.91 -25.78 -9.88
N ASP A 244 1.74 -26.40 -9.90
CA ASP A 244 0.67 -26.12 -10.87
C ASP A 244 0.27 -24.65 -10.86
N SER A 245 0.10 -24.06 -9.67
CA SER A 245 -0.20 -22.62 -9.54
C SER A 245 0.88 -21.73 -10.14
N LEU A 246 2.17 -22.09 -9.99
CA LEU A 246 3.28 -21.37 -10.61
C LEU A 246 3.30 -21.57 -12.13
N HIS A 247 3.08 -22.79 -12.60
CA HIS A 247 3.05 -23.12 -14.03
C HIS A 247 1.91 -22.40 -14.74
N ALA A 248 0.70 -22.38 -14.17
CA ALA A 248 -0.43 -21.64 -14.70
C ALA A 248 -0.15 -20.13 -14.78
N ALA A 249 0.46 -19.56 -13.73
CA ALA A 249 0.85 -18.14 -13.74
C ALA A 249 1.89 -17.84 -14.82
N ARG A 250 2.90 -18.71 -14.95
CA ARG A 250 3.96 -18.57 -15.94
C ARG A 250 3.45 -18.72 -17.36
N GLU A 251 2.65 -19.75 -17.63
CA GLU A 251 2.06 -19.97 -18.95
C GLU A 251 1.19 -18.79 -19.39
N PHE A 252 0.39 -18.24 -18.47
CA PHE A 252 -0.39 -17.03 -18.75
C PHE A 252 0.51 -15.84 -19.10
N ILE A 253 1.55 -15.57 -18.29
CA ILE A 253 2.46 -14.44 -18.51
C ILE A 253 3.30 -14.62 -19.79
N ASP A 254 3.80 -15.83 -20.07
CA ASP A 254 4.63 -16.11 -21.25
C ASP A 254 3.81 -15.93 -22.56
N ASN A 255 2.48 -16.02 -22.49
CA ASN A 255 1.56 -15.81 -23.63
C ASN A 255 0.92 -14.41 -23.66
N ASP A 256 1.23 -13.53 -22.71
CA ASP A 256 0.68 -12.18 -22.63
C ASP A 256 1.77 -11.13 -22.92
N SER A 257 1.66 -10.44 -24.06
CA SER A 257 2.66 -9.46 -24.51
C SER A 257 2.72 -8.19 -23.65
N HIS A 258 1.73 -7.96 -22.78
CA HIS A 258 1.71 -6.83 -21.87
C HIS A 258 2.40 -7.13 -20.55
N LEU A 259 2.55 -8.40 -20.16
CA LEU A 259 3.04 -8.79 -18.84
C LEU A 259 4.51 -9.22 -18.84
N SER A 260 5.21 -8.90 -17.76
CA SER A 260 6.53 -9.46 -17.46
C SER A 260 6.80 -9.40 -15.96
N VAL A 261 7.64 -10.27 -15.41
CA VAL A 261 7.98 -10.21 -13.98
C VAL A 261 8.84 -9.00 -13.68
N ASN A 262 8.53 -8.31 -12.58
CA ASN A 262 9.24 -7.09 -12.23
C ASN A 262 10.35 -7.25 -11.18
N GLY A 263 10.47 -8.43 -10.58
CA GLY A 263 11.48 -8.71 -9.56
C GLY A 263 11.16 -8.22 -8.15
N THR A 264 9.89 -7.92 -7.85
CA THR A 264 9.39 -7.73 -6.49
C THR A 264 8.63 -8.98 -6.11
N MET A 265 8.93 -9.51 -4.92
CA MET A 265 8.27 -10.66 -4.35
C MET A 265 7.84 -10.34 -2.93
N ALA A 266 6.92 -11.11 -2.36
CA ALA A 266 6.60 -11.03 -0.94
C ALA A 266 6.22 -12.39 -0.39
N VAL A 267 6.52 -12.63 0.89
CA VAL A 267 6.16 -13.84 1.62
C VAL A 267 5.45 -13.47 2.91
N ASP A 268 4.43 -14.25 3.28
CA ASP A 268 3.81 -14.14 4.60
C ASP A 268 4.70 -14.84 5.64
N CYS A 269 5.10 -14.12 6.71
CA CYS A 269 5.95 -14.61 7.80
C CYS A 269 5.13 -15.38 8.84
N ILE A 270 4.57 -16.50 8.40
CA ILE A 270 3.76 -17.45 9.19
C ILE A 270 4.23 -18.87 8.85
N SER A 271 3.71 -19.88 9.56
CA SER A 271 4.01 -21.28 9.27
C SER A 271 3.81 -21.58 7.78
N LYS A 272 4.72 -22.37 7.20
CA LYS A 272 4.76 -22.63 5.75
C LYS A 272 3.42 -23.14 5.22
N GLU A 273 2.66 -23.91 6.00
CA GLU A 273 1.36 -24.48 5.58
C GLU A 273 0.31 -23.40 5.27
N LYS A 274 0.48 -22.19 5.82
CA LYS A 274 -0.39 -21.03 5.63
C LYS A 274 0.31 -19.92 4.84
N SER A 275 1.64 -19.93 4.78
CA SER A 275 2.42 -18.94 4.08
C SER A 275 2.09 -18.94 2.60
N ARG A 276 2.16 -17.75 2.02
CA ARG A 276 1.89 -17.50 0.61
C ARG A 276 3.07 -16.77 0.01
N PHE A 277 3.39 -17.11 -1.23
CA PHE A 277 4.46 -16.48 -1.99
C PHE A 277 3.86 -15.64 -3.10
N LYS A 278 4.22 -14.36 -3.16
CA LYS A 278 3.70 -13.40 -4.12
C LYS A 278 4.82 -12.94 -5.03
N PHE A 279 4.56 -12.80 -6.32
CA PHE A 279 5.44 -12.10 -7.24
C PHE A 279 4.67 -11.08 -8.07
N TYR A 280 5.31 -9.96 -8.37
CA TYR A 280 4.68 -8.81 -9.03
C TYR A 280 5.16 -8.68 -10.48
N THR A 281 4.27 -8.22 -11.34
CA THR A 281 4.55 -7.98 -12.76
C THR A 281 4.74 -6.49 -13.07
N MET A 282 5.42 -6.20 -14.17
CA MET A 282 5.24 -5.00 -14.97
C MET A 282 4.10 -5.26 -15.95
N ASN A 283 3.45 -4.20 -16.40
CA ASN A 283 2.33 -4.31 -17.31
C ASN A 283 2.26 -3.09 -18.25
N THR A 284 1.92 -3.29 -19.52
CA THR A 284 1.73 -2.18 -20.47
C THR A 284 0.29 -1.99 -20.91
N GLY A 285 -0.58 -2.99 -20.75
CA GLY A 285 -1.98 -2.94 -21.18
C GLY A 285 -2.89 -2.27 -20.15
N THR A 286 -3.83 -1.46 -20.61
CA THR A 286 -4.76 -0.66 -19.79
C THR A 286 -6.22 -0.81 -20.21
N SER A 287 -6.49 -1.51 -21.31
CA SER A 287 -7.84 -1.91 -21.67
C SER A 287 -8.50 -2.76 -20.58
N PHE A 288 -9.83 -2.67 -20.47
CA PHE A 288 -10.54 -3.45 -19.47
C PHE A 288 -10.56 -4.94 -19.82
N ASP A 289 -10.56 -5.30 -21.11
CA ASP A 289 -10.45 -6.69 -21.55
C ASP A 289 -9.14 -7.33 -21.06
N HIS A 290 -8.02 -6.60 -21.13
CA HIS A 290 -6.73 -7.03 -20.58
C HIS A 290 -6.78 -7.22 -19.07
N ILE A 291 -7.36 -6.26 -18.35
CA ILE A 291 -7.53 -6.32 -16.89
C ILE A 291 -8.37 -7.54 -16.50
N ALA A 292 -9.52 -7.75 -17.16
CA ALA A 292 -10.41 -8.86 -16.89
C ALA A 292 -9.75 -10.21 -17.22
N SER A 293 -9.05 -10.31 -18.35
CA SER A 293 -8.26 -11.48 -18.71
C SER A 293 -7.20 -11.79 -17.64
N THR A 294 -6.42 -10.79 -17.22
CA THR A 294 -5.38 -10.98 -16.20
C THR A 294 -5.96 -11.39 -14.85
N MET A 295 -7.02 -10.74 -14.39
CA MET A 295 -7.67 -11.04 -13.10
C MET A 295 -8.32 -12.44 -13.06
N THR A 296 -8.65 -13.00 -14.22
CA THR A 296 -9.26 -14.33 -14.38
C THR A 296 -8.30 -15.39 -14.89
N LEU A 297 -7.02 -15.05 -15.13
CA LEU A 297 -6.03 -15.91 -15.79
C LEU A 297 -6.55 -16.44 -17.13
N GLY A 298 -7.04 -15.55 -17.99
CA GLY A 298 -7.62 -15.92 -19.29
C GLY A 298 -8.89 -16.76 -19.17
N GLY A 299 -9.65 -16.58 -18.09
CA GLY A 299 -10.88 -17.34 -17.82
C GLY A 299 -10.68 -18.68 -17.09
N LEU A 300 -9.44 -19.07 -16.73
CA LEU A 300 -9.19 -20.26 -15.90
C LEU A 300 -9.85 -20.14 -14.52
N LYS A 301 -10.02 -18.92 -14.00
CA LYS A 301 -10.80 -18.65 -12.80
C LYS A 301 -12.19 -18.18 -13.17
N ALA A 302 -13.19 -18.97 -12.80
CA ALA A 302 -14.58 -18.58 -12.92
C ALA A 302 -14.87 -17.37 -12.03
N VAL A 303 -15.27 -16.25 -12.63
CA VAL A 303 -15.66 -15.02 -11.95
C VAL A 303 -17.01 -14.57 -12.54
N PRO A 304 -18.01 -14.26 -11.71
CA PRO A 304 -19.30 -13.77 -12.21
C PRO A 304 -19.14 -12.46 -12.99
N GLN A 305 -19.90 -12.31 -14.08
CA GLN A 305 -19.87 -11.10 -14.91
C GLN A 305 -20.15 -9.83 -14.08
N ALA A 306 -21.09 -9.90 -13.13
CA ALA A 306 -21.41 -8.78 -12.24
C ALA A 306 -20.20 -8.31 -11.41
N THR A 307 -19.30 -9.22 -11.01
CA THR A 307 -18.07 -8.89 -10.29
C THR A 307 -17.06 -8.18 -11.21
N LEU A 308 -16.95 -8.63 -12.47
CA LEU A 308 -16.14 -7.93 -13.48
C LEU A 308 -16.72 -6.55 -13.79
N ASP A 309 -18.04 -6.41 -13.89
CA ASP A 309 -18.70 -5.12 -14.12
C ASP A 309 -18.40 -4.12 -12.98
N ARG A 310 -18.37 -4.59 -11.72
CA ARG A 310 -17.94 -3.78 -10.56
C ARG A 310 -16.47 -3.37 -10.64
N LEU A 311 -15.58 -4.27 -11.08
CA LEU A 311 -14.18 -3.94 -11.30
C LEU A 311 -14.03 -2.88 -12.41
N ARG A 312 -14.82 -2.99 -13.49
CA ARG A 312 -14.87 -2.01 -14.57
C ARG A 312 -15.33 -0.65 -14.07
N GLU A 313 -16.37 -0.61 -13.25
CA GLU A 313 -16.89 0.60 -12.63
C GLU A 313 -15.80 1.34 -11.84
N LEU A 314 -15.02 0.63 -11.04
CA LEU A 314 -13.88 1.20 -10.30
C LEU A 314 -12.78 1.71 -11.24
N TRP A 315 -12.41 0.92 -12.24
CA TRP A 315 -11.36 1.27 -13.20
C TRP A 315 -11.71 2.51 -14.03
N TYR A 316 -12.91 2.54 -14.60
CA TYR A 316 -13.40 3.67 -15.40
C TYR A 316 -13.68 4.89 -14.53
N GLY A 317 -14.16 4.71 -13.30
CA GLY A 317 -14.35 5.80 -12.35
C GLY A 317 -13.05 6.56 -12.06
N LEU A 318 -11.93 5.85 -11.87
CA LEU A 318 -10.62 6.50 -11.68
C LEU A 318 -10.21 7.38 -12.87
N LYS A 319 -10.66 7.01 -14.06
CA LYS A 319 -10.27 7.63 -15.34
C LYS A 319 -11.34 8.57 -15.89
N GLU A 320 -12.41 8.80 -15.14
CA GLU A 320 -13.57 9.61 -15.54
C GLU A 320 -14.16 9.17 -16.90
N LEU A 321 -14.11 7.87 -17.18
CA LEU A 321 -14.64 7.27 -18.41
C LEU A 321 -16.12 6.89 -18.25
N PRO A 322 -16.94 7.03 -19.30
CA PRO A 322 -18.30 6.52 -19.28
C PRO A 322 -18.30 4.98 -19.35
N LEU A 323 -19.34 4.34 -18.80
CA LEU A 323 -19.43 2.87 -18.74
C LEU A 323 -19.59 2.18 -20.11
N ASP A 324 -19.97 2.94 -21.14
CA ASP A 324 -20.05 2.49 -22.53
C ASP A 324 -18.73 2.67 -23.31
N PHE A 325 -17.67 3.17 -22.66
CA PHE A 325 -16.33 3.18 -23.25
C PHE A 325 -15.91 1.75 -23.64
N PRO A 326 -15.38 1.52 -24.86
CA PRO A 326 -15.07 0.18 -25.33
C PRO A 326 -14.06 -0.55 -24.42
N THR A 327 -14.39 -1.78 -24.02
CA THR A 327 -13.56 -2.56 -23.09
C THR A 327 -12.23 -3.00 -23.69
N SER A 328 -12.17 -3.12 -25.01
CA SER A 328 -10.96 -3.46 -25.78
C SER A 328 -10.03 -2.27 -26.02
N SER A 329 -10.48 -1.05 -25.75
CA SER A 329 -9.69 0.15 -26.00
C SER A 329 -8.74 0.45 -24.83
N GLU A 330 -7.50 0.78 -25.16
CA GLU A 330 -6.56 1.35 -24.20
C GLU A 330 -7.09 2.66 -23.64
N VAL A 331 -6.87 2.88 -22.35
CA VAL A 331 -7.38 4.08 -21.66
C VAL A 331 -6.41 5.25 -21.88
N PRO A 332 -6.91 6.47 -22.14
CA PRO A 332 -6.06 7.64 -22.31
C PRO A 332 -5.11 7.88 -21.12
N THR A 333 -3.84 8.14 -21.42
CA THR A 333 -2.86 8.54 -20.42
C THR A 333 -3.18 9.96 -19.91
N THR A 334 -3.13 10.13 -18.60
CA THR A 334 -3.31 11.45 -17.94
C THR A 334 -1.97 12.17 -17.71
N ASP A 335 -0.88 11.64 -18.28
CA ASP A 335 0.49 12.12 -18.10
C ASP A 335 0.77 13.37 -18.96
N ASN A 336 0.29 14.52 -18.50
CA ASN A 336 0.77 15.83 -18.92
C ASN A 336 1.63 16.54 -17.85
N ALA A 337 1.90 15.89 -16.70
CA ALA A 337 2.71 16.47 -15.63
C ALA A 337 4.19 16.01 -15.75
N PRO A 338 5.17 16.93 -15.60
CA PRO A 338 6.57 16.55 -15.64
C PRO A 338 6.88 15.59 -14.49
N ASN A 339 7.51 14.46 -14.80
CA ASN A 339 8.11 13.50 -13.87
C ASN A 339 9.14 14.20 -12.97
N MET A 340 8.68 14.96 -11.97
CA MET A 340 9.56 15.49 -10.94
C MET A 340 9.88 14.34 -9.99
N ASN A 341 11.05 13.73 -10.22
CA ASN A 341 11.78 12.77 -9.37
C ASN A 341 11.91 11.32 -9.88
N SER A 342 12.02 11.13 -11.20
CA SER A 342 12.72 9.95 -11.76
C SER A 342 14.24 10.11 -11.62
N GLY A 343 14.72 10.19 -10.37
CA GLY A 343 16.15 10.07 -10.08
C GLY A 343 16.62 8.65 -10.45
N GLY A 344 17.19 8.50 -11.64
CA GLY A 344 18.07 7.39 -12.06
C GLY A 344 17.50 5.97 -12.13
N ALA A 345 16.33 5.68 -11.57
CA ALA A 345 15.70 4.37 -11.69
C ALA A 345 14.97 4.24 -13.04
N GLN A 346 15.20 3.12 -13.75
CA GLN A 346 14.46 2.73 -14.96
C GLN A 346 12.96 3.04 -14.79
N PRO A 347 12.25 3.53 -15.82
CA PRO A 347 10.86 3.93 -15.69
C PRO A 347 10.07 2.76 -15.14
N GLY A 348 9.71 2.85 -13.86
CA GLY A 348 8.85 1.86 -13.21
C GLY A 348 7.54 1.81 -13.99
N ASN A 349 7.01 0.59 -14.16
CA ASN A 349 5.75 0.25 -14.79
C ASN A 349 5.05 1.42 -15.49
N ALA A 350 5.40 1.66 -16.77
CA ALA A 350 5.02 2.89 -17.48
C ALA A 350 3.51 3.13 -17.45
N SER A 351 2.72 2.06 -17.57
CA SER A 351 1.24 2.11 -17.51
C SER A 351 0.70 2.69 -16.20
N GLY A 352 1.39 2.50 -15.06
CA GLY A 352 0.85 2.79 -13.73
C GLY A 352 -0.04 1.68 -13.16
N LEU A 353 -0.21 0.56 -13.86
CA LEU A 353 -1.08 -0.54 -13.48
C LEU A 353 -0.25 -1.81 -13.34
N SER A 354 -0.15 -2.43 -12.16
CA SER A 354 0.57 -3.70 -11.95
C SER A 354 -0.35 -4.81 -11.45
N PHE A 355 0.09 -6.05 -11.60
CA PHE A 355 -0.56 -7.21 -11.00
C PHE A 355 0.43 -7.95 -10.11
N TYR A 356 -0.09 -8.66 -9.11
CA TYR A 356 0.68 -9.70 -8.44
C TYR A 356 -0.10 -10.99 -8.38
N PHE A 357 0.65 -12.07 -8.41
CA PHE A 357 0.17 -13.44 -8.34
C PHE A 357 0.52 -13.99 -6.96
N ASP A 358 -0.49 -14.49 -6.25
CA ASP A 358 -0.39 -15.04 -4.90
C ASP A 358 -0.45 -16.57 -5.00
N LEU A 359 0.70 -17.20 -4.75
CA LEU A 359 0.92 -18.63 -4.83
C LEU A 359 0.76 -19.27 -3.46
N GLN A 360 -0.04 -20.34 -3.41
CA GLN A 360 0.00 -21.30 -2.31
C GLN A 360 0.02 -22.71 -2.91
N PRO A 361 1.00 -23.58 -2.56
CA PRO A 361 1.12 -24.91 -3.16
C PRO A 361 -0.08 -25.86 -2.97
N LYS A 362 -1.06 -25.49 -2.14
CA LYS A 362 -2.29 -26.25 -1.93
C LYS A 362 -3.33 -26.00 -3.02
N PHE A 363 -3.17 -24.93 -3.79
CA PHE A 363 -4.08 -24.56 -4.87
C PHE A 363 -3.41 -24.76 -6.22
N SER A 364 -4.19 -25.17 -7.22
CA SER A 364 -3.73 -25.35 -8.59
C SER A 364 -3.64 -24.05 -9.39
N LEU A 365 -4.33 -23.00 -8.94
CA LEU A 365 -4.34 -21.68 -9.58
C LEU A 365 -3.98 -20.59 -8.56
N PRO A 366 -3.22 -19.56 -8.97
CA PRO A 366 -2.91 -18.43 -8.10
C PRO A 366 -4.11 -17.50 -7.93
N ASP A 367 -4.08 -16.72 -6.85
CA ASP A 367 -4.88 -15.49 -6.77
C ASP A 367 -4.18 -14.35 -7.49
N VAL A 368 -4.96 -13.47 -8.12
CA VAL A 368 -4.45 -12.29 -8.83
C VAL A 368 -5.01 -11.04 -8.17
N LYS A 369 -4.13 -10.07 -7.92
CA LYS A 369 -4.51 -8.74 -7.43
C LYS A 369 -3.97 -7.67 -8.36
N MET A 370 -4.84 -6.74 -8.71
CA MET A 370 -4.52 -5.52 -9.45
C MET A 370 -4.09 -4.43 -8.48
N GLN A 371 -3.11 -3.62 -8.86
CA GLN A 371 -2.67 -2.42 -8.15
C GLN A 371 -2.56 -1.25 -9.14
N VAL A 372 -3.17 -0.13 -8.79
CA VAL A 372 -3.28 1.07 -9.63
C VAL A 372 -2.55 2.22 -8.97
N ASP A 373 -1.55 2.79 -9.65
CA ASP A 373 -0.83 4.00 -9.24
C ASP A 373 -1.68 5.25 -9.49
N LEU A 374 -2.14 5.86 -8.41
CA LEU A 374 -3.07 6.98 -8.48
C LEU A 374 -2.39 8.26 -8.96
N SER A 375 -1.06 8.35 -8.86
CA SER A 375 -0.33 9.47 -9.44
C SER A 375 -0.45 9.53 -10.97
N LYS A 376 -0.72 8.37 -11.61
CA LYS A 376 -0.88 8.22 -13.06
C LYS A 376 -2.32 8.06 -13.52
N HIS A 377 -3.21 7.59 -12.64
CA HIS A 377 -4.57 7.21 -13.04
C HIS A 377 -5.69 8.08 -12.47
N ALA A 378 -5.45 8.94 -11.49
CA ALA A 378 -6.48 9.83 -10.96
C ALA A 378 -6.21 11.29 -11.28
N ALA A 379 -7.24 12.13 -11.38
CA ALA A 379 -7.08 13.57 -11.58
C ALA A 379 -6.34 14.24 -10.39
N ASN A 380 -6.76 13.93 -9.17
CA ASN A 380 -6.21 14.37 -7.89
C ASN A 380 -6.59 13.35 -6.78
N ASP A 381 -6.01 13.49 -5.59
CA ASP A 381 -6.27 12.56 -4.47
C ASP A 381 -7.76 12.54 -4.05
N TRP A 382 -8.45 13.69 -4.08
CA TRP A 382 -9.88 13.78 -3.73
C TRP A 382 -10.76 13.03 -4.74
N ALA A 383 -10.53 13.21 -6.04
CA ALA A 383 -11.25 12.49 -7.09
C ALA A 383 -11.06 10.97 -6.94
N ALA A 384 -9.83 10.50 -6.70
CA ALA A 384 -9.57 9.09 -6.41
C ALA A 384 -10.36 8.59 -5.20
N ALA A 385 -10.34 9.34 -4.09
CA ALA A 385 -11.07 8.99 -2.87
C ALA A 385 -12.58 8.86 -3.12
N MET A 386 -13.15 9.79 -3.88
CA MET A 386 -14.57 9.80 -4.20
C MET A 386 -15.01 8.60 -5.04
N VAL A 387 -14.16 8.08 -5.94
CA VAL A 387 -14.46 6.85 -6.69
C VAL A 387 -14.74 5.68 -5.76
N ILE A 388 -13.91 5.49 -4.72
CA ILE A 388 -14.12 4.42 -3.73
C ILE A 388 -15.36 4.68 -2.88
N VAL A 389 -15.54 5.92 -2.41
CA VAL A 389 -16.69 6.30 -1.58
C VAL A 389 -18.01 6.10 -2.31
N ASP A 390 -18.10 6.56 -3.56
CA ASP A 390 -19.32 6.47 -4.36
C ASP A 390 -19.58 5.04 -4.84
N PHE A 391 -18.53 4.25 -5.09
CA PHE A 391 -18.64 2.81 -5.31
C PHE A 391 -19.25 2.13 -4.08
N LEU A 392 -18.65 2.32 -2.90
CA LEU A 392 -19.11 1.69 -1.67
C LEU A 392 -20.55 2.08 -1.34
N ARG A 393 -20.94 3.34 -1.55
CA ARG A 393 -22.32 3.77 -1.33
C ARG A 393 -23.30 3.07 -2.26
N ARG A 394 -23.00 2.99 -3.55
CA ARG A 394 -23.86 2.32 -4.53
C ARG A 394 -24.06 0.83 -4.23
N HIS A 395 -23.06 0.20 -3.63
CA HIS A 395 -23.12 -1.21 -3.24
C HIS A 395 -23.48 -1.44 -1.75
N GLY A 396 -23.90 -0.40 -1.01
CA GLY A 396 -24.40 -0.53 0.37
C GLY A 396 -23.32 -0.81 1.42
N HIS A 397 -22.08 -0.36 1.18
CA HIS A 397 -20.89 -0.61 2.01
C HIS A 397 -20.18 0.69 2.44
N ASP A 398 -20.88 1.81 2.51
CA ASP A 398 -20.32 3.14 2.82
C ASP A 398 -20.21 3.48 4.31
N HIS A 399 -20.38 2.48 5.20
CA HIS A 399 -20.32 2.70 6.66
C HIS A 399 -19.06 3.47 7.11
N TYR A 400 -17.91 3.15 6.50
CA TYR A 400 -16.62 3.77 6.78
C TYR A 400 -16.18 4.81 5.72
N ALA A 401 -17.08 5.21 4.82
CA ALA A 401 -16.74 6.11 3.73
C ALA A 401 -16.35 7.51 4.24
N GLN A 402 -17.13 8.07 5.18
CA GLN A 402 -16.78 9.35 5.80
C GLN A 402 -15.50 9.23 6.62
N SER A 403 -15.33 8.15 7.38
CA SER A 403 -14.14 7.91 8.19
C SER A 403 -12.86 7.87 7.35
N TYR A 404 -12.93 7.24 6.19
CA TYR A 404 -11.85 7.26 5.21
C TYR A 404 -11.51 8.67 4.70
N LEU A 405 -12.52 9.51 4.42
CA LEU A 405 -12.31 10.91 4.04
C LEU A 405 -11.69 11.72 5.20
N ASN A 406 -12.14 11.49 6.45
CA ASN A 406 -11.58 12.12 7.63
C ASN A 406 -10.09 11.82 7.79
N VAL A 407 -9.66 10.57 7.51
CA VAL A 407 -8.24 10.21 7.50
C VAL A 407 -7.46 11.05 6.49
N LEU A 408 -7.93 11.18 5.26
CA LEU A 408 -7.25 11.99 4.23
C LEU A 408 -7.13 13.45 4.64
N GLN A 409 -8.23 14.02 5.15
CA GLN A 409 -8.29 15.40 5.63
C GLN A 409 -7.42 15.66 6.86
N SER A 410 -7.13 14.62 7.65
CA SER A 410 -6.21 14.71 8.78
C SER A 410 -4.74 14.78 8.35
N MET A 411 -4.40 14.27 7.15
CA MET A 411 -3.04 14.28 6.63
C MET A 411 -2.72 15.61 5.95
N VAL A 412 -3.67 16.15 5.17
CA VAL A 412 -3.51 17.40 4.40
C VAL A 412 -4.83 18.15 4.24
N PRO A 413 -4.80 19.48 3.98
CA PRO A 413 -6.01 20.25 3.69
C PRO A 413 -6.80 19.73 2.48
N VAL A 414 -8.12 19.94 2.48
CA VAL A 414 -9.02 19.49 1.41
C VAL A 414 -8.68 20.13 0.06
N GLU A 415 -8.26 21.39 0.06
CA GLU A 415 -7.86 22.13 -1.14
C GLU A 415 -6.66 21.47 -1.81
N GLU A 416 -5.73 20.94 -0.99
CA GLU A 416 -4.60 20.18 -1.47
C GLU A 416 -5.03 18.83 -2.04
N LEU A 417 -5.95 18.09 -1.38
CA LEU A 417 -6.50 16.85 -1.93
C LEU A 417 -7.18 17.07 -3.29
N LYS A 418 -7.84 18.22 -3.48
CA LYS A 418 -8.56 18.57 -4.72
C LYS A 418 -7.65 19.09 -5.83
N SER A 419 -6.41 19.48 -5.53
CA SER A 419 -5.49 20.10 -6.50
C SER A 419 -4.23 19.30 -6.75
N MET A 420 -3.86 18.38 -5.87
CA MET A 420 -2.60 17.64 -5.92
C MET A 420 -2.82 16.11 -5.84
N ARG A 421 -1.73 15.38 -6.05
CA ARG A 421 -1.65 13.92 -5.98
C ARG A 421 -0.54 13.48 -5.03
N GLY A 422 -0.69 12.26 -4.54
CA GLY A 422 0.39 11.47 -3.95
C GLY A 422 0.24 11.27 -2.45
N ILE A 423 -0.82 11.76 -1.81
CA ILE A 423 -1.23 11.26 -0.50
C ILE A 423 -1.81 9.87 -0.68
N LEU A 424 -2.64 9.65 -1.69
CA LEU A 424 -3.05 8.32 -2.09
C LEU A 424 -2.02 7.76 -3.08
N ALA A 425 -1.37 6.66 -2.67
CA ALA A 425 -0.34 6.01 -3.47
C ALA A 425 -0.97 5.08 -4.51
N TYR A 426 -1.78 4.14 -4.03
CA TYR A 426 -2.40 3.11 -4.85
C TYR A 426 -3.79 2.78 -4.36
N PHE A 427 -4.60 2.27 -5.28
CA PHE A 427 -5.66 1.32 -4.94
C PHE A 427 -5.26 -0.08 -5.37
N SER A 428 -5.67 -1.08 -4.60
CA SER A 428 -5.56 -2.47 -5.02
C SER A 428 -6.90 -3.16 -4.98
N PHE A 429 -7.16 -3.99 -5.99
CA PHE A 429 -8.40 -4.73 -6.17
C PHE A 429 -8.11 -6.22 -6.33
N SER A 430 -8.73 -7.05 -5.51
CA SER A 430 -8.76 -8.51 -5.72
C SER A 430 -10.18 -9.03 -5.69
N ILE A 431 -10.41 -10.14 -6.38
CA ILE A 431 -11.67 -10.86 -6.31
C ILE A 431 -11.56 -11.90 -5.20
N LYS A 432 -12.48 -11.85 -4.24
CA LYS A 432 -12.62 -12.84 -3.15
C LYS A 432 -14.09 -13.12 -2.93
N ASP A 433 -14.45 -14.38 -2.82
CA ASP A 433 -15.83 -14.81 -2.61
C ASP A 433 -16.83 -14.15 -3.59
N ASN A 434 -16.40 -14.03 -4.85
CA ASN A 434 -17.13 -13.34 -5.93
C ASN A 434 -17.41 -11.84 -5.72
N ASP A 435 -16.68 -11.18 -4.83
CA ASP A 435 -16.75 -9.74 -4.61
C ASP A 435 -15.38 -9.06 -4.69
N ILE A 436 -15.37 -7.73 -4.75
CA ILE A 436 -14.16 -6.93 -4.87
C ILE A 436 -13.65 -6.53 -3.47
N GLU A 437 -12.51 -7.09 -3.07
CA GLU A 437 -11.74 -6.60 -1.93
C GLU A 437 -10.92 -5.37 -2.36
N ILE A 438 -11.17 -4.23 -1.73
CA ILE A 438 -10.50 -2.95 -1.99
C ILE A 438 -9.47 -2.68 -0.88
N LYS A 439 -8.30 -2.18 -1.25
CA LYS A 439 -7.38 -1.53 -0.30
C LYS A 439 -6.92 -0.18 -0.82
N SER A 440 -6.98 0.83 0.04
CA SER A 440 -6.46 2.17 -0.23
C SER A 440 -5.12 2.38 0.43
N TYR A 441 -4.10 2.85 -0.29
CA TYR A 441 -2.75 3.05 0.22
C TYR A 441 -2.42 4.54 0.36
N PHE A 442 -1.77 4.91 1.46
CA PHE A 442 -1.48 6.29 1.84
C PHE A 442 0.02 6.51 2.01
N ASN A 443 0.48 7.71 1.64
CA ASN A 443 1.85 8.19 1.83
C ASN A 443 1.86 9.37 2.81
N PRO A 444 2.71 9.34 3.86
CA PRO A 444 2.89 10.47 4.78
C PRO A 444 3.59 11.68 4.15
N GLN A 445 4.29 11.48 3.03
CA GLN A 445 5.03 12.49 2.29
C GLN A 445 6.04 13.32 3.15
N ALA A 446 6.85 12.66 3.97
CA ALA A 446 7.77 13.33 4.89
C ALA A 446 8.81 14.24 4.21
N TYR A 447 9.24 13.89 2.99
CA TYR A 447 10.26 14.64 2.25
C TYR A 447 9.63 15.69 1.33
N ARG A 448 8.53 15.35 0.63
CA ARG A 448 7.82 16.31 -0.23
C ARG A 448 7.29 17.49 0.56
N ARG A 449 6.87 17.26 1.81
CA ARG A 449 6.34 18.27 2.73
C ARG A 449 7.41 18.90 3.62
N PHE A 450 8.68 18.64 3.36
CA PHE A 450 9.80 19.12 4.18
C PHE A 450 9.75 20.62 4.47
N ASN A 451 9.46 21.43 3.45
CA ASN A 451 9.38 22.88 3.60
C ASN A 451 8.19 23.29 4.48
N SER A 452 7.02 22.66 4.34
CA SER A 452 5.85 22.91 5.17
C SER A 452 6.14 22.64 6.66
N TYR A 453 6.91 21.59 6.97
CA TYR A 453 7.32 21.31 8.36
C TYR A 453 8.30 22.34 8.92
N LYS A 454 9.20 22.90 8.09
CA LYS A 454 10.14 23.95 8.52
C LYS A 454 9.41 25.23 8.94
N PHE A 455 8.47 25.69 8.13
CA PHE A 455 7.74 26.93 8.41
C PHE A 455 6.79 26.81 9.60
N SER A 456 6.19 25.64 9.83
CA SER A 456 5.39 25.40 11.06
C SER A 456 6.20 25.49 12.36
N ARG A 457 7.52 25.21 12.30
CA ARG A 457 8.43 25.31 13.45
C ARG A 457 8.86 26.75 13.74
N SER A 458 8.99 27.61 12.72
CA SER A 458 9.35 29.02 12.94
C SER A 458 8.21 29.82 13.58
N ASP A 459 6.96 29.47 13.32
CA ASP A 459 5.80 30.19 13.88
C ASP A 459 5.48 29.79 15.34
N SER A 460 6.06 28.68 15.83
CA SER A 460 5.91 28.23 17.23
C SER A 460 6.86 28.90 18.24
N PHE A 461 7.70 29.84 17.79
CA PHE A 461 8.65 30.60 18.63
C PHE A 461 8.35 32.10 18.72
N SER A 462 7.07 32.50 18.72
CA SER A 462 6.69 33.84 19.17
C SER A 462 5.77 33.80 20.39
N THR A 463 6.27 34.38 21.48
CA THR A 463 5.59 34.72 22.74
C THR A 463 5.19 33.59 23.70
N TRP A 464 6.20 32.98 24.33
CA TRP A 464 6.09 32.66 25.77
C TRP A 464 7.02 33.60 26.52
N SER A 465 6.52 34.78 26.90
CA SER A 465 7.20 35.58 27.93
C SER A 465 7.07 34.83 29.25
N ARG A 466 8.20 34.42 29.82
CA ARG A 466 8.26 33.89 31.19
C ARG A 466 7.85 35.01 32.14
N ARG A 467 6.60 34.99 32.62
CA ARG A 467 6.29 35.62 33.92
C ARG A 467 6.57 34.60 35.01
N SER A 468 7.68 34.80 35.70
CA SER A 468 7.96 34.17 36.99
C SER A 468 6.81 34.48 37.94
N ARG A 469 6.21 33.44 38.55
CA ARG A 469 5.39 33.56 39.76
C ARG A 469 6.10 32.80 40.87
N PHE A 470 7.15 33.41 41.38
CA PHE A 470 7.66 33.22 42.73
C PHE A 470 8.23 34.57 43.15
N GLU A 471 7.35 35.40 43.72
CA GLU A 471 7.67 36.28 44.84
C GLU A 471 6.92 35.72 46.06
#